data_AF-A0A3N5ZBH2-F1
#
_entry.id   AF-A0A3N5ZBH2-F1
#
_cell.length_a   1.000
_cell.length_b   1.000
_cell.length_c   1.000
_cell.angle_alpha   90.00
_cell.angle_beta   90.00
_cell.angle_gamma   90.00
#
_symmetry.space_group_name_H-M   'P 1'
#
loop_
_entity.id
_entity.type
_entity.pdbx_description
1 polymer ?
#
loop_
_entity_poly.entity_id
_entity_poly.type
_entity_poly.pdbx_seq_one_letter_code
_entity_poly.pdbx_strand_id
1 'polypeptide(L)'
;MMSSILNERTGSVTFMVVVVLSLLTILGICGSSISRIELLISRNEAGCHSDFYISEGGVSREAQEIGNGGYPIQDIHTSEIIATDRTSNLPGPSPHKVAGYPYEFSIGYSGVSIPAKGYSAIAFNRYDYTIDVKKNESRIKSVYCKIGPKPNM
;
A
#
# COMPACT_ATOMS: atom_id res chain seq x y z
N MET A 1 57.22 38.85 34.82
CA MET A 1 57.51 38.10 33.58
C MET A 1 56.86 36.71 33.58
N MET A 2 56.88 35.96 34.69
CA MET A 2 56.16 34.68 34.82
C MET A 2 54.62 34.81 34.75
N SER A 3 54.05 35.95 35.17
CA SER A 3 52.60 36.21 35.17
C SER A 3 51.99 36.51 33.80
N SER A 4 52.74 37.09 32.85
CA SER A 4 52.22 37.38 31.51
C SER A 4 52.09 36.13 30.65
N ILE A 5 53.03 35.19 30.79
CA ILE A 5 53.05 33.90 30.07
C ILE A 5 51.90 32.99 30.52
N LEU A 6 51.51 33.07 31.80
CA LEU A 6 50.36 32.33 32.34
C LEU A 6 49.01 32.85 31.79
N ASN A 7 48.85 34.18 31.64
CA ASN A 7 47.64 34.76 31.04
C ASN A 7 47.51 34.42 29.55
N GLU A 8 48.61 34.40 28.79
CA GLU A 8 48.58 33.99 27.37
C GLU A 8 48.19 32.51 27.19
N ARG A 9 48.73 31.61 28.02
CA ARG A 9 48.37 30.18 27.97
C ARG A 9 46.91 29.94 28.38
N THR A 10 46.43 30.66 29.39
CA THR A 10 45.04 30.52 29.87
C THR A 10 44.04 31.06 28.85
N GLY A 11 44.37 32.18 28.19
CA GLY A 11 43.57 32.74 27.10
C GLY A 11 43.49 31.83 25.88
N SER A 12 44.61 31.20 25.48
CA SER A 12 44.67 30.26 24.37
C SER A 12 43.85 28.99 24.62
N VAL A 13 43.92 28.41 25.82
CA VAL A 13 43.14 27.22 26.20
C VAL A 13 41.63 27.54 26.23
N THR A 14 41.26 28.70 26.78
CA THR A 14 39.85 29.12 26.83
C THR A 14 39.26 29.31 25.43
N PHE A 15 40.03 29.88 24.51
CA PHE A 15 39.62 30.02 23.10
C PHE A 15 39.41 28.66 22.42
N MET A 16 40.36 27.72 22.59
CA MET A 16 40.24 26.35 22.08
C MET A 16 38.97 25.66 22.59
N VAL A 17 38.66 25.80 23.89
CA VAL A 17 37.45 25.21 24.49
C VAL A 17 36.18 25.81 23.87
N VAL A 18 36.12 27.13 23.68
CA VAL A 18 34.96 27.78 23.04
C VAL A 18 34.79 27.33 21.59
N VAL A 19 35.89 27.18 20.84
CA VAL A 19 35.84 26.67 19.46
C VAL A 19 35.37 25.21 19.42
N VAL A 20 35.87 24.35 20.31
CA VAL A 20 35.43 22.96 20.38
C VAL A 20 33.95 22.87 20.80
N LEU A 21 33.52 23.66 21.79
CA LEU A 21 32.12 23.71 22.22
C LEU A 21 31.19 24.21 21.12
N SER A 22 31.61 25.22 20.35
CA SER A 22 30.79 25.74 19.24
C SER A 22 30.65 24.70 18.12
N LEU A 23 31.73 24.01 17.77
CA LEU A 23 31.70 22.91 16.79
C LEU A 23 30.80 21.76 17.26
N LEU A 24 30.92 21.34 18.52
CA LEU A 24 30.06 20.31 19.11
C LEU A 24 28.59 20.74 19.13
N THR A 25 28.31 22.02 19.40
CA THR A 25 26.94 22.56 19.40
C THR A 25 26.35 22.56 17.99
N ILE A 26 27.12 22.99 16.99
CA ILE A 26 26.69 22.96 15.57
C ILE A 26 26.40 21.51 15.15
N LEU A 27 27.31 20.58 15.45
CA LEU A 27 27.12 19.16 15.15
C LEU A 27 25.88 18.59 15.86
N GLY A 28 25.63 18.98 17.11
CA GLY A 28 24.44 18.57 17.86
C GLY A 28 23.14 19.07 17.24
N ILE A 29 23.10 20.33 16.79
CA ILE A 29 21.94 20.93 16.10
C ILE A 29 21.71 20.25 14.75
N CYS A 30 22.78 20.03 13.97
CA CYS A 30 22.70 19.34 12.69
C CYS A 30 22.21 17.89 12.85
N GLY A 31 22.80 17.13 13.77
CA GLY A 31 22.40 15.76 14.06
C GLY A 31 20.93 15.66 14.48
N SER A 32 20.50 16.54 15.38
CA SER A 32 19.09 16.61 15.82
C SER A 32 18.11 16.87 14.68
N SER A 33 18.53 17.67 13.69
CA SER A 33 17.69 18.00 12.53
C SER A 33 17.57 16.82 11.57
N ILE A 34 18.67 16.11 11.30
CA ILE A 34 18.69 14.91 10.46
C ILE A 34 17.79 13.82 11.06
N SER A 35 17.96 13.51 12.35
CA SER A 35 17.16 12.47 13.01
C SER A 35 15.66 12.77 13.02
N ARG A 36 15.26 14.05 13.13
CA ARG A 36 13.84 14.44 13.02
C ARG A 36 13.28 14.17 11.64
N ILE A 37 14.04 14.49 10.59
CA ILE A 37 13.62 14.25 9.21
C ILE A 37 13.49 12.73 8.97
N GLU A 38 14.46 11.93 9.40
CA GLU A 38 14.42 10.47 9.26
C GLU A 38 13.22 9.86 9.98
N LEU A 39 12.90 10.31 11.20
CA LEU A 39 11.71 9.86 11.92
C LEU A 39 10.41 10.20 11.19
N LEU A 40 10.32 11.38 10.57
CA LEU A 40 9.15 11.75 9.79
C LEU A 40 9.00 10.89 8.53
N ILE A 41 10.10 10.60 7.84
CA ILE A 41 10.11 9.70 6.67
C ILE A 41 9.66 8.30 7.09
N SER A 42 10.29 7.73 8.12
CA SER A 42 9.97 6.38 8.60
C SER A 42 8.52 6.25 9.06
N ARG A 43 7.98 7.29 9.72
CA ARG A 43 6.57 7.30 10.14
C ARG A 43 5.61 7.27 8.94
N ASN A 44 5.91 8.03 7.89
CA ASN A 44 5.09 8.02 6.67
C ASN A 44 5.21 6.69 5.93
N GLU A 45 6.41 6.10 5.90
CA GLU A 45 6.65 4.81 5.27
C GLU A 45 5.88 3.69 5.98
N ALA A 46 5.86 3.67 7.32
CA ALA A 46 5.10 2.69 8.10
C ALA A 46 3.60 2.72 7.78
N GLY A 47 3.03 3.92 7.62
CA GLY A 47 1.64 4.08 7.19
C GLY A 47 1.40 3.53 5.77
N CYS A 48 2.30 3.86 4.84
CA CYS A 48 2.23 3.39 3.46
C CYS A 48 2.31 1.86 3.35
N HIS A 49 3.22 1.21 4.10
CA HIS A 49 3.31 -0.26 4.14
C HIS A 49 2.03 -0.89 4.68
N SER A 50 1.47 -0.35 5.77
CA SER A 50 0.20 -0.85 6.32
C SER A 50 -0.95 -0.71 5.32
N ASP A 51 -1.07 0.44 4.67
CA ASP A 51 -2.13 0.71 3.68
C ASP A 51 -1.96 -0.17 2.43
N PHE A 52 -0.72 -0.45 2.03
CA PHE A 52 -0.40 -1.41 0.98
C PHE A 52 -0.87 -2.82 1.35
N TYR A 53 -0.52 -3.32 2.54
CA TYR A 53 -0.94 -4.67 2.98
C TYR A 53 -2.46 -4.81 3.09
N ILE A 54 -3.15 -3.77 3.56
CA ILE A 54 -4.62 -3.77 3.61
C ILE A 54 -5.19 -3.83 2.19
N SER A 55 -4.63 -3.04 1.26
CA SER A 55 -5.07 -3.02 -0.13
C SER A 55 -4.81 -4.35 -0.85
N GLU A 56 -3.65 -4.97 -0.62
CA GLU A 56 -3.27 -6.25 -1.21
C GLU A 56 -4.11 -7.39 -0.65
N GLY A 57 -4.32 -7.42 0.67
CA GLY A 57 -5.23 -8.34 1.31
C GLY A 57 -6.66 -8.18 0.81
N GLY A 58 -7.08 -6.94 0.51
CA GLY A 58 -8.39 -6.65 -0.05
C GLY A 58 -8.51 -7.26 -1.45
N VAL A 59 -7.51 -7.06 -2.31
CA VAL A 59 -7.49 -7.67 -3.65
C VAL A 59 -7.58 -9.20 -3.56
N SER A 60 -6.80 -9.80 -2.66
CA SER A 60 -6.76 -11.25 -2.47
C SER A 60 -8.11 -11.79 -1.98
N ARG A 61 -8.75 -11.09 -1.04
CA ARG A 61 -10.09 -11.44 -0.56
C ARG A 61 -11.14 -11.33 -1.67
N GLU A 62 -11.16 -10.22 -2.41
CA GLU A 62 -12.14 -10.05 -3.50
C GLU A 62 -11.94 -11.06 -4.64
N ALA A 63 -10.69 -11.42 -4.95
CA ALA A 63 -10.38 -12.47 -5.91
C ALA A 63 -10.94 -13.83 -5.46
N GLN A 64 -10.84 -14.15 -4.16
CA GLN A 64 -11.42 -15.36 -3.60
C GLN A 64 -12.95 -15.37 -3.73
N GLU A 65 -13.62 -14.25 -3.45
CA GLU A 65 -15.07 -14.14 -3.60
C GLU A 65 -15.52 -14.29 -5.07
N ILE A 66 -14.76 -13.74 -6.03
CA ILE A 66 -14.99 -13.99 -7.46
C ILE A 66 -14.85 -15.50 -7.78
N GLY A 67 -13.84 -16.16 -7.21
CA GLY A 67 -13.66 -17.61 -7.28
C GLY A 67 -14.90 -18.37 -6.79
N ASN A 68 -15.43 -17.99 -5.64
CA ASN A 68 -16.63 -18.56 -5.02
C ASN A 68 -17.94 -18.21 -5.76
N GLY A 69 -17.91 -17.22 -6.65
CA GLY A 69 -19.11 -16.75 -7.36
C GLY A 69 -19.94 -15.76 -6.54
N GLY A 70 -19.35 -15.05 -5.58
CA GLY A 70 -20.01 -14.02 -4.78
C GLY A 70 -20.45 -12.79 -5.58
N TYR A 71 -19.95 -12.63 -6.80
CA TYR A 71 -20.28 -11.54 -7.71
C TYR A 71 -20.93 -12.05 -8.99
N PRO A 72 -22.28 -12.15 -9.03
CA PRO A 72 -22.97 -12.62 -10.21
C PRO A 72 -22.88 -11.61 -11.36
N ILE A 73 -22.61 -12.11 -12.56
CA ILE A 73 -22.62 -11.32 -13.80
C ILE A 73 -24.02 -11.39 -14.41
N GLN A 74 -24.59 -10.23 -14.79
CA GLN A 74 -25.90 -10.18 -15.43
C GLN A 74 -25.82 -10.49 -16.93
N ASP A 75 -24.85 -9.87 -17.61
CA ASP A 75 -24.58 -10.11 -19.03
C ASP A 75 -23.09 -10.39 -19.26
N ILE A 76 -22.80 -11.58 -19.79
CA ILE A 76 -21.42 -12.03 -20.04
C ILE A 76 -20.75 -11.28 -21.20
N HIS A 77 -21.51 -10.60 -22.05
CA HIS A 77 -21.01 -9.90 -23.23
C HIS A 77 -20.75 -8.41 -23.01
N THR A 78 -21.19 -7.88 -21.87
CA THR A 78 -21.07 -6.45 -21.55
C THR A 78 -20.02 -6.27 -20.46
N SER A 79 -19.09 -5.33 -20.68
CA SER A 79 -18.15 -4.93 -19.63
C SER A 79 -18.81 -3.91 -18.71
N GLU A 80 -18.82 -4.18 -17.41
CA GLU A 80 -19.50 -3.34 -16.41
C GLU A 80 -18.83 -3.42 -15.05
N ILE A 81 -19.11 -2.44 -14.18
CA ILE A 81 -18.76 -2.51 -12.77
C ILE A 81 -19.84 -3.30 -12.05
N ILE A 82 -19.49 -4.48 -11.54
CA ILE A 82 -20.44 -5.43 -10.94
C ILE A 82 -20.60 -5.25 -9.43
N ALA A 83 -19.59 -4.70 -8.75
CA ALA A 83 -19.65 -4.47 -7.32
C ALA A 83 -18.75 -3.31 -6.89
N THR A 84 -19.18 -2.60 -5.86
CA THR A 84 -18.38 -1.60 -5.13
C THR A 84 -18.62 -1.76 -3.63
N ASP A 85 -17.80 -1.12 -2.79
CA ASP A 85 -17.96 -1.07 -1.34
C ASP A 85 -19.34 -0.56 -0.86
N ARG A 86 -20.08 0.11 -1.74
CA ARG A 86 -21.41 0.69 -1.48
C ARG A 86 -22.56 -0.16 -1.99
N THR A 87 -22.29 -1.27 -2.67
CA THR A 87 -23.32 -2.19 -3.14
C THR A 87 -24.02 -2.84 -1.94
N SER A 88 -25.34 -2.95 -1.97
CA SER A 88 -26.13 -3.42 -0.81
C SER A 88 -26.05 -4.95 -0.58
N ASN A 89 -25.74 -5.72 -1.62
CA ASN A 89 -25.70 -7.19 -1.59
C ASN A 89 -24.28 -7.73 -1.79
N LEU A 90 -23.35 -7.33 -0.92
CA LEU A 90 -21.98 -7.81 -0.98
C LEU A 90 -21.80 -9.18 -0.29
N PRO A 91 -20.92 -10.05 -0.81
CA PRO A 91 -20.63 -11.34 -0.21
C PRO A 91 -19.79 -11.22 1.06
N GLY A 92 -20.18 -11.96 2.10
CA GLY A 92 -19.43 -12.07 3.35
C GLY A 92 -19.71 -10.94 4.37
N PRO A 93 -18.85 -10.79 5.39
CA PRO A 93 -19.09 -9.84 6.47
C PRO A 93 -18.91 -8.39 6.00
N SER A 94 -19.95 -7.58 6.19
CA SER A 94 -19.92 -6.13 6.00
C SER A 94 -19.57 -5.41 7.31
N PRO A 95 -18.64 -4.43 7.33
CA PRO A 95 -17.84 -3.95 6.21
C PRO A 95 -16.75 -4.96 5.81
N HIS A 96 -16.38 -4.95 4.53
CA HIS A 96 -15.21 -5.68 4.03
C HIS A 96 -13.94 -5.15 4.69
N LYS A 97 -13.19 -6.05 5.34
CA LYS A 97 -12.04 -5.69 6.18
C LYS A 97 -10.87 -6.66 5.99
N VAL A 98 -9.66 -6.13 6.11
CA VAL A 98 -8.42 -6.89 6.26
C VAL A 98 -7.78 -6.48 7.57
N ALA A 99 -7.42 -7.45 8.41
CA ALA A 99 -6.85 -7.21 9.74
C ALA A 99 -7.69 -6.22 10.60
N GLY A 100 -9.02 -6.22 10.44
CA GLY A 100 -9.93 -5.33 11.15
C GLY A 100 -10.12 -3.93 10.52
N TYR A 101 -9.33 -3.57 9.52
CA TYR A 101 -9.40 -2.28 8.84
C TYR A 101 -10.25 -2.35 7.57
N PRO A 102 -11.22 -1.44 7.38
CA PRO A 102 -12.02 -1.39 6.16
C PRO A 102 -11.22 -0.83 5.00
N TYR A 103 -11.58 -1.24 3.78
CA TYR A 103 -11.01 -0.77 2.52
C TYR A 103 -12.12 -0.43 1.52
N GLU A 104 -11.80 0.45 0.57
CA GLU A 104 -12.68 0.75 -0.57
C GLU A 104 -12.33 -0.21 -1.71
N PHE A 105 -13.33 -0.70 -2.44
CA PHE A 105 -13.07 -1.55 -3.60
C PHE A 105 -14.08 -1.35 -4.71
N SER A 106 -13.67 -1.71 -5.92
CA SER A 106 -14.53 -1.84 -7.08
C SER A 106 -14.11 -3.06 -7.90
N ILE A 107 -15.10 -3.79 -8.41
CA ILE A 107 -14.90 -4.96 -9.25
C ILE A 107 -15.54 -4.67 -10.59
N GLY A 108 -14.72 -4.68 -11.63
CA GLY A 108 -15.14 -4.62 -13.02
C GLY A 108 -15.10 -6.00 -13.65
N TYR A 109 -16.09 -6.31 -14.47
CA TYR A 109 -16.06 -7.43 -15.39
C TYR A 109 -15.65 -6.93 -16.78
N SER A 110 -14.69 -7.60 -17.41
CA SER A 110 -14.08 -7.18 -18.68
C SER A 110 -14.55 -7.99 -19.88
N GLY A 111 -15.14 -9.17 -19.65
CA GLY A 111 -15.72 -10.00 -20.70
C GLY A 111 -15.26 -11.45 -20.69
N VAL A 112 -15.75 -12.19 -21.70
CA VAL A 112 -15.42 -13.59 -21.95
C VAL A 112 -14.30 -13.70 -23.00
N SER A 113 -13.36 -14.59 -22.76
CA SER A 113 -12.30 -14.96 -23.70
C SER A 113 -12.13 -16.49 -23.80
N ILE A 114 -11.35 -16.93 -24.80
CA ILE A 114 -10.99 -18.34 -24.96
C ILE A 114 -10.15 -18.77 -23.76
N PRO A 115 -10.43 -19.93 -23.13
CA PRO A 115 -9.68 -20.38 -21.97
C PRO A 115 -8.22 -20.67 -22.31
N ALA A 116 -7.36 -20.60 -21.30
CA ALA A 116 -5.93 -20.91 -21.46
C ALA A 116 -5.71 -22.38 -21.91
N LYS A 117 -4.50 -22.66 -22.41
CA LYS A 117 -4.11 -24.01 -22.82
C LYS A 117 -4.33 -25.01 -21.68
N GLY A 118 -4.93 -26.15 -22.00
CA GLY A 118 -5.26 -27.21 -21.04
C GLY A 118 -6.76 -27.36 -20.77
N TYR A 119 -7.58 -26.40 -21.21
CA TYR A 119 -9.03 -26.47 -21.13
C TYR A 119 -9.66 -26.61 -22.51
N SER A 120 -10.76 -27.35 -22.59
CA SER A 120 -11.55 -27.45 -23.83
C SER A 120 -12.26 -26.14 -24.10
N ALA A 121 -11.95 -25.48 -25.22
CA ALA A 121 -12.64 -24.28 -25.68
C ALA A 121 -14.12 -24.54 -26.06
N ILE A 122 -14.53 -25.82 -26.17
CA ILE A 122 -15.93 -26.20 -26.42
C ILE A 122 -16.71 -26.21 -25.11
N ALA A 123 -16.10 -26.65 -24.02
CA ALA A 123 -16.77 -26.82 -22.73
C ALA A 123 -16.59 -25.64 -21.76
N PHE A 124 -15.53 -24.85 -21.92
CA PHE A 124 -15.14 -23.80 -20.97
C PHE A 124 -14.91 -22.45 -21.61
N ASN A 125 -15.08 -21.41 -20.80
CA ASN A 125 -14.76 -20.01 -21.08
C ASN A 125 -13.85 -19.45 -19.99
N ARG A 126 -13.06 -18.44 -20.36
CA ARG A 126 -12.36 -17.56 -19.41
C ARG A 126 -13.18 -16.30 -19.19
N TYR A 127 -13.33 -15.92 -17.93
CA TYR A 127 -14.02 -14.72 -17.49
C TYR A 127 -13.00 -13.80 -16.82
N ASP A 128 -12.84 -12.59 -17.34
CA ASP A 128 -11.84 -11.63 -16.86
C ASP A 128 -12.47 -10.56 -15.99
N TYR A 129 -11.84 -10.31 -14.84
CA TYR A 129 -12.26 -9.33 -13.85
C TYR A 129 -11.11 -8.40 -13.52
N THR A 130 -11.43 -7.13 -13.26
CA THR A 130 -10.52 -6.14 -12.71
C THR A 130 -10.93 -5.86 -11.27
N ILE A 131 -9.99 -6.00 -10.34
CA ILE A 131 -10.19 -5.72 -8.93
C ILE A 131 -9.35 -4.48 -8.60
N ASP A 132 -10.00 -3.46 -8.10
CA ASP A 132 -9.38 -2.19 -7.72
C ASP A 132 -9.70 -1.92 -6.26
N VAL A 133 -8.67 -1.95 -5.41
CA VAL A 133 -8.78 -1.74 -3.97
C VAL A 133 -7.97 -0.52 -3.57
N LYS A 134 -8.54 0.29 -2.69
CA LYS A 134 -7.92 1.51 -2.19
C LYS A 134 -8.01 1.59 -0.68
N LYS A 135 -6.90 2.00 -0.07
CA LYS A 135 -6.80 2.42 1.33
C LYS A 135 -5.97 3.68 1.43
N ASN A 136 -6.58 4.79 1.84
CA ASN A 136 -5.95 6.11 1.92
C ASN A 136 -5.21 6.48 0.61
N GLU A 137 -3.88 6.47 0.62
CA GLU A 137 -3.00 6.79 -0.51
C GLU A 137 -2.61 5.55 -1.33
N SER A 138 -2.70 4.35 -0.76
CA SER A 138 -2.39 3.10 -1.46
C SER A 138 -3.58 2.65 -2.30
N ARG A 139 -3.32 2.35 -3.57
CA ARG A 139 -4.30 1.77 -4.49
C ARG A 139 -3.65 0.64 -5.26
N ILE A 140 -4.26 -0.54 -5.22
CA ILE A 140 -3.78 -1.72 -5.93
C ILE A 140 -4.86 -2.14 -6.92
N LYS A 141 -4.43 -2.27 -8.17
CA LYS A 141 -5.25 -2.83 -9.25
C LYS A 141 -4.68 -4.17 -9.66
N SER A 142 -5.55 -5.16 -9.78
CA SER A 142 -5.19 -6.49 -10.25
C SER A 142 -6.21 -7.01 -11.24
N VAL A 143 -5.78 -7.92 -12.11
CA VAL A 143 -6.63 -8.63 -13.04
C VAL A 143 -6.75 -10.07 -12.57
N TYR A 144 -7.98 -10.54 -12.41
CA TYR A 144 -8.29 -11.91 -12.02
C TYR A 144 -9.02 -12.62 -13.14
N CYS A 145 -8.63 -13.85 -13.43
CA CYS A 145 -9.27 -14.67 -14.45
C CYS A 145 -9.86 -15.93 -13.84
N LYS A 146 -11.12 -16.22 -14.18
CA LYS A 146 -11.84 -17.42 -13.76
C LYS A 146 -12.10 -18.29 -14.98
N ILE A 147 -11.80 -19.58 -14.91
CA ILE A 147 -12.22 -20.56 -15.92
C ILE A 147 -13.49 -21.22 -15.42
N GLY A 148 -14.54 -21.20 -16.24
CA GLY A 148 -15.85 -21.75 -15.90
C GLY A 148 -16.52 -22.45 -17.08
N PRO A 149 -17.51 -23.31 -16.84
CA PRO A 149 -18.26 -23.96 -17.90
C PRO A 149 -18.96 -22.91 -18.77
N LYS A 150 -19.08 -23.19 -20.07
CA LYS A 150 -19.92 -22.37 -20.94
C LYS A 150 -21.36 -22.41 -20.45
N PRO A 151 -22.08 -21.27 -20.40
CA PRO A 151 -23.52 -21.30 -20.19
C PRO A 151 -24.14 -22.13 -21.31
N ASN A 152 -25.04 -23.05 -20.98
CA ASN A 152 -25.84 -23.74 -21.98
C ASN A 152 -26.69 -22.66 -22.67
N MET A 153 -26.47 -22.49 -23.98
CA MET A 153 -27.34 -21.67 -24.84
C MET A 153 -28.75 -22.24 -24.85
#